data_AF-A0A364MRG5-F1
#
_entry.id   AF-A0A364MRG5-F1
#
_cell.length_a   1.000
_cell.length_b   1.000
_cell.length_c   1.000
_cell.angle_alpha   90.00
_cell.angle_beta   90.00
_cell.angle_gamma   90.00
#
_symmetry.space_group_name_H-M   'P 1'
#
loop_
_entity.id
_entity.type
_entity.pdbx_description
1 polymer ?
#
loop_
_entity_poly.entity_id
_entity_poly.type
_entity_poly.pdbx_seq_one_letter_code
_entity_poly.pdbx_strand_id
1 'polypeptide(L)'
;MPPKTSQKNRNVPPWKSAKPYLRHDARAFLDANGLDWTAKTILLGDAATRGHYEARVGNPNLPGLPPGRNIIPAHPYLQQDINHAKTHGTLPARRDAAGNPIVPASVAPVPTVPTSTVPLPVANLSAALAPKSPELTAPAQQGNNYPYDFWPQQPWHSDPNDRTEHATLAEISENRNVWLGTKPYQWPERDEENMHGARFLGAGAYGCAGVWCQVNETNMIERKFVIKEAKATRHQWRDPLQWRDRLPREIRTHQIVDSGRADAVPDHGNLARHQGYRLMMRQRRYWLYLDYYEGGDLSQALKHLANDEMKARYTQPRKKGAAPPEGHDWDKGFRCYRVNGKLPQVIPERLIYEIVISLVTACQILHFGQTDNSKAAPGAHQVTHLDIKADNIFIQPSNQDGELPKFFLSDFGLAFFDHNRHDQKIPDTERAPSDNPGEYVWLDSSKWDARYAPEYYEIVQREMPRPLGEKTDVWQIGAVLFWLLTNGTAESRFGPKCLYKGNLLNISIDINIGKVFDNATGQNQFCDKTYPTLRRYTSDLVNACAQCLNYDPEDRLDLASLRAKLERYLADLEEEGDDGDMSMLNVSREKDFVFGGLWPGHPID
;
A
#
# COMPACT_ATOMS: atom_id res chain seq x y z
N MET A 1 2.20 -1.44 53.29
CA MET A 1 1.67 -2.76 52.88
C MET A 1 2.40 -3.17 51.61
N PRO A 2 3.01 -4.38 51.53
CA PRO A 2 3.62 -4.83 50.29
C PRO A 2 2.55 -4.99 49.21
N PRO A 3 2.84 -4.68 47.94
CA PRO A 3 1.86 -4.80 46.87
C PRO A 3 1.39 -6.25 46.78
N LYS A 4 0.07 -6.46 46.77
CA LYS A 4 -0.54 -7.75 46.51
C LYS A 4 0.04 -8.28 45.20
N THR A 5 0.75 -9.40 45.27
CA THR A 5 1.28 -10.12 44.12
C THR A 5 0.19 -10.21 43.05
N SER A 6 0.43 -9.61 41.89
CA SER A 6 -0.49 -9.67 40.76
C SER A 6 -0.85 -11.13 40.50
N GLN A 7 -2.14 -11.43 40.38
CA GLN A 7 -2.58 -12.73 39.89
C GLN A 7 -1.89 -12.95 38.54
N LYS A 8 -0.94 -13.89 38.48
CA LYS A 8 -0.25 -14.27 37.24
C LYS A 8 -1.30 -14.45 36.15
N ASN A 9 -1.28 -13.56 35.16
CA ASN A 9 -2.19 -13.61 34.03
C ASN A 9 -2.03 -14.99 33.37
N ARG A 10 -3.05 -15.85 33.45
CA ARG A 10 -3.02 -17.21 32.92
C ARG A 10 -2.85 -17.24 31.39
N ASN A 11 -2.94 -16.09 30.72
CA ASN A 11 -2.82 -15.93 29.28
C ASN A 11 -1.44 -15.47 28.82
N VAL A 12 -0.46 -15.35 29.71
CA VAL A 12 0.90 -14.90 29.36
C VAL A 12 1.93 -15.94 29.85
N PRO A 13 2.91 -16.34 29.02
CA PRO A 13 4.02 -17.20 29.47
C PRO A 13 4.86 -16.49 30.56
N PRO A 14 5.60 -17.22 31.39
CA PRO A 14 5.86 -18.66 31.31
C PRO A 14 4.74 -19.53 31.89
N TRP A 15 4.30 -20.53 31.13
CA TRP A 15 3.32 -21.50 31.60
C TRP A 15 3.97 -22.74 32.19
N LYS A 16 3.30 -23.33 33.19
CA LYS A 16 3.77 -24.53 33.92
C LYS A 16 3.52 -25.85 33.19
N SER A 17 2.95 -25.82 31.99
CA SER A 17 2.71 -27.02 31.17
C SER A 17 2.74 -26.68 29.69
N ALA A 18 2.92 -27.70 28.85
CA ALA A 18 3.01 -27.58 27.39
C ALA A 18 1.70 -27.12 26.73
N LYS A 19 0.55 -27.48 27.34
CA LYS A 19 -0.79 -27.26 26.75
C LYS A 19 -1.14 -25.79 26.49
N PRO A 20 -0.90 -24.83 27.41
CA PRO A 20 -1.09 -23.41 27.15
C PRO A 20 -0.28 -22.87 25.96
N TYR A 21 0.97 -23.30 25.78
CA TYR A 21 1.78 -22.87 24.63
C TYR A 21 1.16 -23.32 23.31
N LEU A 22 0.81 -24.59 23.17
CA LEU A 22 0.15 -25.09 21.96
C LEU A 22 -1.21 -24.40 21.73
N ARG A 23 -2.00 -24.20 22.79
CA ARG A 23 -3.30 -23.52 22.68
C ARG A 23 -3.15 -22.09 22.16
N HIS A 24 -2.11 -21.39 22.60
CA HIS A 24 -1.80 -20.05 22.13
C HIS A 24 -1.39 -20.05 20.65
N ASP A 25 -0.39 -20.87 20.29
CA ASP A 25 0.16 -20.91 18.93
C ASP A 25 -0.83 -21.46 17.89
N ALA A 26 -1.74 -22.36 18.30
CA ALA A 26 -2.76 -22.94 17.44
C ALA A 26 -4.10 -22.19 17.48
N ARG A 27 -4.20 -21.05 18.19
CA ARG A 27 -5.48 -20.40 18.48
C ARG A 27 -6.29 -20.08 17.23
N ALA A 28 -5.69 -19.40 16.25
CA ALA A 28 -6.39 -19.04 15.01
C ALA A 28 -6.95 -20.26 14.27
N PHE A 29 -6.22 -21.38 14.28
CA PHE A 29 -6.70 -22.61 13.68
C PHE A 29 -7.84 -23.26 14.48
N LEU A 30 -7.68 -23.35 15.81
CA LEU A 30 -8.69 -23.95 16.69
C LEU A 30 -10.02 -23.15 16.61
N ASP A 31 -9.92 -21.83 16.58
CA ASP A 31 -11.07 -20.93 16.46
C ASP A 31 -11.74 -21.05 15.08
N ALA A 32 -10.96 -21.18 13.99
CA ALA A 32 -11.48 -21.30 12.63
C ALA A 32 -12.15 -22.65 12.30
N ASN A 33 -11.79 -23.73 13.01
CA ASN A 33 -12.25 -25.08 12.65
C ASN A 33 -13.39 -25.61 13.54
N GLY A 34 -13.72 -24.97 14.66
CA GLY A 34 -14.97 -25.23 15.39
C GLY A 34 -15.22 -26.66 15.90
N LEU A 35 -14.18 -27.49 16.09
CA LEU A 35 -14.30 -28.91 16.44
C LEU A 35 -13.94 -29.19 17.92
N ASP A 36 -14.41 -30.32 18.45
CA ASP A 36 -14.10 -30.85 19.80
C ASP A 36 -12.61 -31.22 20.04
N TRP A 37 -11.72 -30.90 19.10
CA TRP A 37 -10.28 -31.06 19.25
C TRP A 37 -9.70 -29.98 20.14
N THR A 38 -9.32 -30.37 21.35
CA THR A 38 -8.58 -29.49 22.25
C THR A 38 -7.07 -29.69 22.07
N ALA A 39 -6.26 -28.67 22.42
CA ALA A 39 -4.81 -28.80 22.52
C ALA A 39 -4.35 -30.04 23.35
N LYS A 40 -5.21 -30.56 24.23
CA LYS A 40 -4.96 -31.80 24.97
C LYS A 40 -4.88 -33.03 24.05
N THR A 41 -5.79 -33.15 23.08
CA THR A 41 -5.87 -34.32 22.19
C THR A 41 -4.69 -34.35 21.21
N ILE A 42 -4.31 -33.18 20.66
CA ILE A 42 -3.13 -33.06 19.77
C ILE A 42 -1.85 -33.45 20.53
N LEU A 43 -1.66 -32.91 21.73
CA LEU A 43 -0.53 -33.31 22.58
C LEU A 43 -0.56 -34.80 22.90
N LEU A 44 -1.73 -35.40 23.11
CA LEU A 44 -1.84 -36.83 23.42
C LEU A 44 -1.53 -37.73 22.21
N GLY A 45 -1.80 -37.28 20.98
CA GLY A 45 -1.60 -38.09 19.78
C GLY A 45 -0.25 -37.91 19.06
N ASP A 46 0.44 -36.76 19.19
CA ASP A 46 1.72 -36.53 18.49
C ASP A 46 2.87 -36.31 19.48
N ALA A 47 3.64 -37.38 19.71
CA ALA A 47 4.77 -37.39 20.64
C ALA A 47 5.81 -36.30 20.32
N ALA A 48 6.03 -35.98 19.04
CA ALA A 48 7.01 -34.97 18.64
C ALA A 48 6.50 -33.53 18.90
N THR A 49 5.22 -33.24 18.65
CA THR A 49 4.62 -31.95 19.07
C THR A 49 4.63 -31.83 20.59
N ARG A 50 4.30 -32.92 21.30
CA ARG A 50 4.39 -32.95 22.76
C ARG A 50 5.79 -32.62 23.25
N GLY A 51 6.81 -33.32 22.74
CA GLY A 51 8.22 -33.09 23.09
C GLY A 51 8.68 -31.66 22.78
N HIS A 52 8.25 -31.08 21.64
CA HIS A 52 8.55 -29.68 21.30
C HIS A 52 8.05 -28.72 22.39
N TYR A 53 6.80 -28.84 22.82
CA TYR A 53 6.23 -27.93 23.82
C TYR A 53 6.62 -28.26 25.27
N GLU A 54 6.86 -29.54 25.60
CA GLU A 54 7.35 -29.96 26.91
C GLU A 54 8.75 -29.41 27.20
N ALA A 55 9.63 -29.40 26.20
CA ALA A 55 10.97 -28.82 26.30
C ALA A 55 10.99 -27.30 26.57
N ARG A 56 9.84 -26.63 26.53
CA ARG A 56 9.70 -25.17 26.64
C ARG A 56 8.80 -24.75 27.80
N VAL A 57 8.38 -25.69 28.65
CA VAL A 57 7.68 -25.38 29.89
C VAL A 57 8.55 -24.45 30.74
N GLY A 58 7.95 -23.36 31.23
CA GLY A 58 8.69 -22.35 31.99
C GLY A 58 9.42 -21.30 31.13
N ASN A 59 9.38 -21.39 29.80
CA ASN A 59 10.03 -20.41 28.93
C ASN A 59 9.20 -19.11 28.85
N PRO A 60 9.78 -17.92 29.13
CA PRO A 60 9.05 -16.66 29.03
C PRO A 60 8.60 -16.32 27.60
N ASN A 61 9.19 -16.95 26.58
CA ASN A 61 8.90 -16.67 25.18
C ASN A 61 7.94 -17.69 24.57
N LEU A 62 7.12 -17.24 23.62
CA LEU A 62 6.28 -18.11 22.80
C LEU A 62 7.15 -18.87 21.80
N PRO A 63 6.97 -20.19 21.66
CA PRO A 63 7.87 -20.99 20.85
C PRO A 63 7.46 -21.14 19.39
N GLY A 64 6.23 -20.78 19.06
CA GLY A 64 5.63 -21.01 17.75
C GLY A 64 5.38 -22.50 17.47
N LEU A 65 4.67 -22.75 16.36
CA LEU A 65 4.45 -24.10 15.86
C LEU A 65 5.79 -24.78 15.52
N PRO A 66 5.93 -26.10 15.72
CA PRO A 66 7.12 -26.85 15.37
C PRO A 66 7.52 -26.60 13.89
N PRO A 67 8.73 -26.11 13.60
CA PRO A 67 9.14 -25.78 12.25
C PRO A 67 9.14 -27.02 11.34
N GLY A 68 8.75 -26.81 10.08
CA GLY A 68 8.74 -27.87 9.05
C GLY A 68 7.63 -28.92 9.21
N ARG A 69 6.69 -28.77 10.15
CA ARG A 69 5.61 -29.74 10.36
C ARG A 69 4.23 -29.07 10.30
N ASN A 70 3.38 -29.57 9.41
CA ASN A 70 1.93 -29.35 9.49
C ASN A 70 1.38 -30.26 10.60
N ILE A 71 1.59 -29.85 11.85
CA ILE A 71 1.08 -30.55 13.05
C ILE A 71 -0.44 -30.36 13.24
N ILE A 72 -0.95 -29.35 12.55
CA ILE A 72 -2.34 -28.99 12.44
C ILE A 72 -2.78 -29.44 11.05
N PRO A 73 -3.56 -30.53 10.93
CA PRO A 73 -4.03 -31.00 9.63
C PRO A 73 -4.96 -29.98 8.97
N ALA A 74 -4.93 -29.90 7.65
CA ALA A 74 -5.79 -29.02 6.87
C ALA A 74 -7.26 -29.50 6.79
N HIS A 75 -7.56 -30.71 7.27
CA HIS A 75 -8.88 -31.32 7.22
C HIS A 75 -9.33 -31.76 8.63
N PRO A 76 -10.64 -31.70 8.93
CA PRO A 76 -11.15 -32.03 10.25
C PRO A 76 -10.96 -33.52 10.53
N TYR A 77 -10.25 -33.85 11.60
CA TYR A 77 -10.25 -35.19 12.18
C TYR A 77 -11.65 -35.50 12.75
N LEU A 78 -12.19 -36.67 12.42
CA LEU A 78 -13.52 -37.11 12.83
C LEU A 78 -13.53 -37.52 14.32
N GLN A 79 -14.72 -37.65 14.93
CA GLN A 79 -14.85 -38.07 16.34
C GLN A 79 -14.13 -39.39 16.64
N GLN A 80 -14.11 -40.31 15.68
CA GLN A 80 -13.35 -41.57 15.74
C GLN A 80 -11.84 -41.36 15.90
N ASP A 81 -11.29 -40.30 15.31
CA ASP A 81 -9.86 -39.98 15.37
C ASP A 81 -9.48 -39.41 16.74
N ILE A 82 -10.39 -38.63 17.36
CA ILE A 82 -10.27 -38.20 18.77
C ILE A 82 -10.23 -39.42 19.69
N ASN A 83 -11.15 -40.36 19.48
CA ASN A 83 -11.24 -41.57 20.29
C ASN A 83 -9.98 -42.44 20.08
N HIS A 84 -9.50 -42.57 18.85
CA HIS A 84 -8.25 -43.27 18.55
C HIS A 84 -7.08 -42.64 19.31
N ALA A 85 -6.89 -41.32 19.22
CA ALA A 85 -5.81 -40.62 19.91
C ALA A 85 -5.90 -40.73 21.44
N LYS A 86 -7.11 -40.70 22.01
CA LYS A 86 -7.33 -40.90 23.45
C LYS A 86 -7.00 -42.32 23.89
N THR A 87 -7.39 -43.33 23.11
CA THR A 87 -7.22 -44.74 23.47
C THR A 87 -5.79 -45.23 23.21
N HIS A 88 -5.14 -44.77 22.15
CA HIS A 88 -3.87 -45.32 21.66
C HIS A 88 -2.67 -44.41 21.93
N GLY A 89 -2.89 -43.14 22.33
CA GLY A 89 -1.80 -42.17 22.54
C GLY A 89 -1.05 -41.80 21.25
N THR A 90 -1.64 -42.08 20.09
CA THR A 90 -1.10 -41.80 18.75
C THR A 90 -2.19 -41.18 17.88
N LEU A 91 -1.85 -40.23 17.01
CA LEU A 91 -2.79 -39.78 15.98
C LEU A 91 -3.03 -40.92 14.99
N PRO A 92 -4.26 -41.09 14.49
CA PRO A 92 -4.51 -42.02 13.40
C PRO A 92 -3.76 -41.56 12.14
N ALA A 93 -3.62 -42.47 11.18
CA ALA A 93 -3.07 -42.14 9.87
C ALA A 93 -3.78 -40.91 9.28
N ARG A 94 -3.01 -40.02 8.63
CA ARG A 94 -3.55 -38.82 8.00
C ARG A 94 -4.61 -39.21 6.99
N ARG A 95 -5.66 -38.40 6.86
CA ARG A 95 -6.70 -38.60 5.85
C ARG A 95 -6.70 -37.46 4.84
N ASP A 96 -7.07 -37.75 3.61
CA ASP A 96 -7.35 -36.73 2.60
C ASP A 96 -8.69 -36.04 2.90
N ALA A 97 -9.06 -35.04 2.08
CA ALA A 97 -10.32 -34.31 2.23
C ALA A 97 -11.57 -35.21 2.12
N ALA A 98 -11.45 -36.38 1.47
CA ALA A 98 -12.52 -37.36 1.34
C ALA A 98 -12.55 -38.36 2.52
N GLY A 99 -11.66 -38.21 3.50
CA GLY A 99 -11.58 -39.08 4.67
C GLY A 99 -10.80 -40.38 4.43
N ASN A 100 -10.13 -40.55 3.29
CA ASN A 100 -9.35 -41.76 3.00
C ASN A 100 -7.97 -41.67 3.64
N PRO A 101 -7.42 -42.76 4.22
CA PRO A 101 -6.05 -42.77 4.72
C PRO A 101 -5.04 -42.41 3.63
N ILE A 102 -4.22 -41.38 3.87
CA ILE A 102 -3.06 -41.02 3.07
C ILE A 102 -1.98 -42.05 3.39
N VAL A 103 -1.74 -42.96 2.46
CA VAL A 103 -0.62 -43.90 2.55
C VAL A 103 0.68 -43.08 2.51
N PRO A 104 1.61 -43.26 3.46
CA PRO A 104 2.90 -42.59 3.39
C PRO A 104 3.55 -42.92 2.05
N ALA A 105 3.98 -41.89 1.31
CA ALA A 105 4.65 -42.10 0.04
C ALA A 105 5.83 -43.06 0.24
N SER A 106 5.72 -44.27 -0.33
CA SER A 106 6.83 -45.21 -0.43
C SER A 106 7.96 -44.48 -1.13
N VAL A 107 9.12 -44.38 -0.47
CA VAL A 107 10.33 -43.77 -1.04
C VAL A 107 10.64 -44.50 -2.34
N ALA A 108 10.41 -43.86 -3.48
CA ALA A 108 10.65 -44.45 -4.78
C ALA A 108 12.16 -44.61 -5.01
N PRO A 109 12.64 -45.76 -5.53
CA PRO A 109 14.04 -45.92 -5.90
C PRO A 109 14.40 -44.99 -7.06
N VAL A 110 15.59 -44.38 -6.95
CA VAL A 110 16.18 -43.44 -7.92
C VAL A 110 16.33 -44.12 -9.30
N PRO A 111 15.82 -43.53 -10.40
CA PRO A 111 16.00 -44.09 -11.73
C PRO A 111 17.41 -43.79 -12.27
N THR A 112 18.10 -44.82 -12.75
CA THR A 112 19.31 -44.71 -13.57
C THR A 112 18.98 -44.25 -14.99
N VAL A 113 19.68 -43.22 -15.45
CA VAL A 113 19.54 -42.62 -16.80
C VAL A 113 20.31 -43.43 -17.84
N PRO A 114 19.72 -43.81 -18.99
CA PRO A 114 20.47 -44.24 -20.15
C PRO A 114 20.68 -43.08 -21.15
N THR A 115 21.94 -42.91 -21.54
CA THR A 115 22.42 -42.14 -22.70
C THR A 115 21.94 -42.77 -24.02
N SER A 116 21.33 -41.98 -24.90
CA SER A 116 21.19 -42.34 -26.31
C SER A 116 21.34 -41.12 -27.21
N THR A 117 22.30 -41.22 -28.14
CA THR A 117 22.65 -40.26 -29.18
C THR A 117 22.08 -40.75 -30.52
N VAL A 118 21.26 -39.94 -31.20
CA VAL A 118 20.92 -40.11 -32.62
C VAL A 118 20.81 -38.73 -33.31
N PRO A 119 21.27 -38.55 -34.56
CA PRO A 119 21.36 -37.25 -35.23
C PRO A 119 20.11 -36.89 -36.05
N LEU A 120 19.90 -35.58 -36.23
CA LEU A 120 18.85 -34.96 -37.05
C LEU A 120 19.25 -34.89 -38.54
N PRO A 121 18.31 -35.07 -39.48
CA PRO A 121 18.45 -34.57 -40.85
C PRO A 121 17.67 -33.25 -41.05
N VAL A 122 18.30 -32.39 -41.84
CA VAL A 122 17.79 -31.10 -42.34
C VAL A 122 16.88 -31.35 -43.55
N ALA A 123 15.69 -30.75 -43.58
CA ALA A 123 14.96 -30.48 -44.82
C ALA A 123 13.98 -29.29 -44.69
N ASN A 124 14.14 -28.34 -45.61
CA ASN A 124 13.19 -27.28 -45.95
C ASN A 124 11.89 -27.86 -46.53
N LEU A 125 10.73 -27.22 -46.30
CA LEU A 125 9.77 -26.83 -47.35
C LEU A 125 8.54 -26.07 -46.80
N SER A 126 8.29 -24.93 -47.47
CA SER A 126 7.04 -24.27 -47.87
C SER A 126 5.72 -24.40 -47.10
N ALA A 127 5.11 -23.22 -46.97
CA ALA A 127 3.75 -22.94 -46.55
C ALA A 127 2.66 -23.61 -47.41
N ALA A 128 1.69 -24.22 -46.74
CA ALA A 128 0.34 -24.48 -47.25
C ALA A 128 -0.67 -24.38 -46.10
N LEU A 129 -1.77 -23.67 -46.36
CA LEU A 129 -2.92 -23.47 -45.47
C LEU A 129 -3.57 -24.80 -45.09
N ALA A 130 -3.54 -25.14 -43.80
CA ALA A 130 -4.28 -26.28 -43.23
C ALA A 130 -5.58 -25.80 -42.55
N PRO A 131 -6.67 -26.59 -42.60
CA PRO A 131 -7.97 -26.21 -42.03
C PRO A 131 -7.94 -26.13 -40.50
N LYS A 132 -8.66 -25.16 -39.94
CA LYS A 132 -8.85 -24.97 -38.49
C LYS A 132 -9.34 -26.28 -37.86
N SER A 133 -8.51 -26.86 -36.99
CA SER A 133 -8.91 -27.97 -36.12
C SER A 133 -10.03 -27.51 -35.18
N PRO A 134 -10.99 -28.40 -34.85
CA PRO A 134 -12.05 -28.07 -33.90
C PRO A 134 -11.44 -27.70 -32.55
N GLU A 135 -11.91 -26.58 -32.02
CA GLU A 135 -11.52 -26.02 -30.74
C GLU A 135 -11.84 -27.05 -29.64
N LEU A 136 -10.81 -27.76 -29.17
CA LEU A 136 -10.89 -28.63 -28.00
C LEU A 136 -11.24 -27.73 -26.81
N THR A 137 -12.51 -27.78 -26.39
CA THR A 137 -12.94 -27.21 -25.12
C THR A 137 -12.04 -27.76 -24.03
N ALA A 138 -11.19 -26.89 -23.48
CA ALA A 138 -10.35 -27.24 -22.35
C ALA A 138 -11.25 -27.86 -21.26
N PRO A 139 -10.91 -29.04 -20.72
CA PRO A 139 -11.73 -29.66 -19.68
C PRO A 139 -11.92 -28.67 -18.54
N ALA A 140 -13.16 -28.53 -18.08
CA ALA A 140 -13.48 -27.72 -16.92
C ALA A 140 -12.51 -28.09 -15.79
N GLN A 141 -11.63 -27.15 -15.43
CA GLN A 141 -10.68 -27.36 -14.35
C GLN A 141 -11.49 -27.70 -13.10
N GLN A 142 -11.40 -28.94 -12.65
CA GLN A 142 -11.92 -29.34 -11.34
C GLN A 142 -11.35 -28.34 -10.34
N GLY A 143 -12.23 -27.65 -9.59
CA GLY A 143 -11.87 -26.64 -8.61
C GLY A 143 -10.74 -27.16 -7.75
N ASN A 144 -9.54 -26.67 -8.01
CA ASN A 144 -8.34 -27.20 -7.40
C ASN A 144 -8.35 -26.73 -5.93
N ASN A 145 -8.31 -27.68 -5.00
CA ASN A 145 -8.39 -27.41 -3.56
C ASN A 145 -7.00 -27.07 -2.99
N TYR A 146 -6.05 -26.59 -3.81
CA TYR A 146 -4.71 -26.30 -3.32
C TYR A 146 -4.66 -24.92 -2.66
N PRO A 147 -4.01 -24.79 -1.49
CA PRO A 147 -3.89 -23.53 -0.77
C PRO A 147 -2.99 -22.49 -1.48
N TYR A 148 -2.56 -22.75 -2.72
CA TYR A 148 -1.61 -21.94 -3.48
C TYR A 148 -2.02 -21.73 -4.94
N ASP A 149 -3.27 -22.00 -5.33
CA ASP A 149 -3.72 -21.82 -6.72
C ASP A 149 -3.74 -20.34 -7.17
N PHE A 150 -3.67 -19.43 -6.20
CA PHE A 150 -3.47 -17.99 -6.38
C PHE A 150 -2.01 -17.60 -6.63
N TRP A 151 -1.05 -18.53 -6.61
CA TRP A 151 0.33 -18.29 -7.06
C TRP A 151 0.47 -18.55 -8.56
N PRO A 152 1.51 -17.97 -9.20
CA PRO A 152 1.84 -18.32 -10.57
C PRO A 152 2.18 -19.80 -10.67
N GLN A 153 1.76 -20.42 -11.78
CA GLN A 153 2.04 -21.84 -12.04
C GLN A 153 3.52 -22.04 -12.40
N GLN A 154 4.05 -23.23 -12.10
CA GLN A 154 5.42 -23.59 -12.44
C GLN A 154 5.55 -23.93 -13.95
N PRO A 155 6.75 -23.80 -14.53
CA PRO A 155 8.00 -23.39 -13.89
C PRO A 155 8.08 -21.87 -13.63
N TRP A 156 8.57 -21.50 -12.46
CA TRP A 156 8.93 -20.11 -12.16
C TRP A 156 10.28 -19.79 -12.79
N HIS A 157 10.53 -18.50 -13.02
CA HIS A 157 11.85 -18.02 -13.39
C HIS A 157 12.88 -18.39 -12.32
N SER A 158 14.15 -18.51 -12.73
CA SER A 158 15.26 -18.66 -11.80
C SER A 158 15.33 -17.45 -10.87
N ASP A 159 15.43 -17.69 -9.57
CA ASP A 159 15.69 -16.60 -8.64
C ASP A 159 17.17 -16.20 -8.75
N PRO A 160 17.50 -14.89 -8.83
CA PRO A 160 18.88 -14.44 -8.93
C PRO A 160 19.63 -14.77 -7.64
N ASN A 161 20.83 -15.34 -7.75
CA ASN A 161 21.71 -15.53 -6.62
C ASN A 161 22.50 -14.24 -6.36
N ASP A 162 21.95 -13.36 -5.52
CA ASP A 162 22.56 -12.08 -5.18
C ASP A 162 22.76 -11.91 -3.67
N ARG A 163 23.55 -10.89 -3.29
CA ARG A 163 23.94 -10.65 -1.89
C ARG A 163 22.78 -10.21 -0.99
N THR A 164 21.63 -9.87 -1.58
CA THR A 164 20.45 -9.35 -0.89
C THR A 164 19.37 -10.39 -0.68
N GLU A 165 19.54 -11.61 -1.20
CA GLU A 165 18.59 -12.72 -1.09
C GLU A 165 18.14 -12.97 0.36
N HIS A 166 19.09 -12.98 1.30
CA HIS A 166 18.84 -13.25 2.71
C HIS A 166 18.83 -11.99 3.58
N ALA A 167 19.12 -10.83 3.01
CA ALA A 167 19.14 -9.57 3.74
C ALA A 167 17.72 -9.08 4.05
N THR A 168 17.48 -8.69 5.29
CA THR A 168 16.29 -7.96 5.71
C THR A 168 16.30 -6.53 5.14
N LEU A 169 15.13 -5.87 5.15
CA LEU A 169 15.04 -4.47 4.71
C LEU A 169 15.87 -3.52 5.59
N ALA A 170 16.00 -3.83 6.89
CA ALA A 170 16.87 -3.09 7.80
C ALA A 170 18.34 -3.23 7.39
N GLU A 171 18.80 -4.46 7.15
CA GLU A 171 20.18 -4.72 6.69
C GLU A 171 20.47 -4.08 5.32
N ILE A 172 19.49 -4.05 4.41
CA ILE A 172 19.62 -3.32 3.13
C ILE A 172 19.73 -1.82 3.36
N SER A 173 18.89 -1.25 4.22
CA SER A 173 18.92 0.19 4.56
C SER A 173 20.25 0.61 5.20
N GLU A 174 20.86 -0.27 5.99
CA GLU A 174 22.18 -0.10 6.59
C GLU A 174 23.33 -0.34 5.58
N ASN A 175 23.13 -1.23 4.59
CA ASN A 175 24.13 -1.61 3.59
C ASN A 175 23.67 -1.31 2.16
N ARG A 176 23.26 -0.06 1.92
CA ARG A 176 22.63 0.39 0.67
C ARG A 176 23.44 0.03 -0.58
N ASN A 177 24.76 0.15 -0.50
CA ASN A 177 25.70 -0.16 -1.58
C ASN A 177 25.68 -1.64 -2.00
N VAL A 178 25.34 -2.56 -1.09
CA VAL A 178 25.20 -3.98 -1.43
C VAL A 178 23.98 -4.19 -2.35
N TRP A 179 22.90 -3.45 -2.10
CA TRP A 179 21.69 -3.50 -2.92
C TRP A 179 21.84 -2.71 -4.22
N LEU A 180 22.44 -1.51 -4.20
CA LEU A 180 22.74 -0.76 -5.44
C LEU A 180 23.76 -1.48 -6.33
N GLY A 181 24.57 -2.40 -5.77
CA GLY A 181 25.49 -3.25 -6.52
C GLY A 181 24.85 -4.45 -7.23
N THR A 182 23.54 -4.70 -7.06
CA THR A 182 22.85 -5.79 -7.78
C THR A 182 22.49 -5.37 -9.20
N LYS A 183 22.45 -6.35 -10.12
CA LYS A 183 21.88 -6.12 -11.45
C LYS A 183 20.36 -5.92 -11.34
N PRO A 184 19.72 -5.20 -12.28
CA PRO A 184 18.27 -5.00 -12.30
C PRO A 184 17.42 -6.26 -12.51
N TYR A 185 17.94 -7.37 -13.03
CA TYR A 185 17.24 -8.64 -13.23
C TYR A 185 15.88 -8.52 -13.93
N GLN A 186 15.78 -7.60 -14.90
CA GLN A 186 14.61 -7.33 -15.71
C GLN A 186 14.16 -8.57 -16.48
N TRP A 187 12.87 -8.58 -16.79
CA TRP A 187 12.23 -9.63 -17.56
C TRP A 187 11.59 -9.06 -18.82
N PRO A 188 11.77 -9.69 -20.00
CA PRO A 188 12.60 -10.87 -20.27
C PRO A 188 14.09 -10.63 -19.98
N GLU A 189 14.83 -11.71 -19.66
CA GLU A 189 16.27 -11.62 -19.41
C GLU A 189 16.99 -10.97 -20.59
N ARG A 190 17.79 -9.96 -20.27
CA ARG A 190 18.57 -9.20 -21.24
C ARG A 190 19.95 -8.89 -20.68
N ASP A 191 20.82 -8.39 -21.53
CA ASP A 191 22.07 -7.82 -21.08
C ASP A 191 21.79 -6.54 -20.28
N GLU A 192 22.38 -6.48 -19.09
CA GLU A 192 22.23 -5.40 -18.12
C GLU A 192 23.59 -4.92 -17.62
N GLU A 193 24.69 -5.25 -18.33
CA GLU A 193 26.03 -4.77 -17.99
C GLU A 193 26.14 -3.24 -18.00
N ASN A 194 25.29 -2.58 -18.79
CA ASN A 194 25.18 -1.12 -18.86
C ASN A 194 24.18 -0.51 -17.88
N MET A 195 23.73 -1.25 -16.86
CA MET A 195 22.82 -0.73 -15.84
C MET A 195 23.50 -0.68 -14.47
N HIS A 196 23.41 0.48 -13.83
CA HIS A 196 24.11 0.75 -12.58
C HIS A 196 23.17 1.33 -11.53
N GLY A 197 23.25 0.82 -10.29
CA GLY A 197 22.54 1.42 -9.16
C GLY A 197 23.17 2.77 -8.81
N ALA A 198 22.33 3.81 -8.79
CA ALA A 198 22.73 5.22 -8.71
C ALA A 198 22.56 5.81 -7.32
N ARG A 199 21.36 5.74 -6.76
CA ARG A 199 21.05 6.33 -5.45
C ARG A 199 20.00 5.51 -4.72
N PHE A 200 20.17 5.35 -3.41
CA PHE A 200 19.14 4.77 -2.56
C PHE A 200 18.11 5.84 -2.18
N LEU A 201 16.84 5.65 -2.51
CA LEU A 201 15.79 6.64 -2.24
C LEU A 201 15.20 6.49 -0.85
N GLY A 202 15.10 5.26 -0.33
CA GLY A 202 14.59 5.02 1.01
C GLY A 202 14.14 3.59 1.25
N ALA A 203 13.84 3.29 2.51
CA ALA A 203 13.23 2.04 2.96
C ALA A 203 12.04 2.33 3.87
N GLY A 204 10.99 1.51 3.74
CA GLY A 204 9.80 1.53 4.59
C GLY A 204 9.48 0.15 5.14
N ALA A 205 8.30 0.01 5.74
CA ALA A 205 7.85 -1.25 6.34
C ALA A 205 7.69 -2.40 5.34
N TYR A 206 7.42 -2.11 4.07
CA TYR A 206 7.08 -3.10 3.05
C TYR A 206 8.20 -3.33 2.02
N GLY A 207 9.18 -2.43 1.94
CA GLY A 207 10.17 -2.46 0.87
C GLY A 207 11.21 -1.36 0.93
N CYS A 208 12.02 -1.29 -0.12
CA CYS A 208 12.96 -0.19 -0.38
C CYS A 208 12.92 0.23 -1.85
N ALA A 209 13.43 1.42 -2.14
CA ALA A 209 13.49 1.96 -3.49
C ALA A 209 14.85 2.62 -3.77
N GLY A 210 15.26 2.62 -5.03
CA GLY A 210 16.48 3.25 -5.50
C GLY A 210 16.43 3.54 -6.98
N VAL A 211 17.30 4.45 -7.42
CA VAL A 211 17.46 4.86 -8.81
C VAL A 211 18.50 3.98 -9.47
N TRP A 212 18.20 3.51 -10.67
CA TRP A 212 19.16 2.89 -11.59
C TRP A 212 19.31 3.76 -12.83
N CYS A 213 20.53 3.79 -13.35
CA CYS A 213 20.86 4.43 -14.61
C CYS A 213 21.25 3.37 -15.65
N GLN A 214 20.72 3.50 -16.86
CA GLN A 214 21.23 2.78 -18.03
C GLN A 214 22.16 3.72 -18.78
N VAL A 215 23.35 3.22 -19.15
CA VAL A 215 24.35 3.97 -19.92
C VAL A 215 24.52 3.40 -21.33
N ASN A 216 25.06 4.20 -22.24
CA ASN A 216 25.47 3.73 -23.56
C ASN A 216 26.96 3.36 -23.63
N GLU A 217 27.44 3.06 -24.84
CA GLU A 217 28.83 2.67 -25.12
C GLU A 217 29.85 3.75 -24.73
N THR A 218 29.45 5.03 -24.63
CA THR A 218 30.30 6.14 -24.19
C THR A 218 30.12 6.46 -22.70
N ASN A 219 29.47 5.57 -21.95
CA ASN A 219 29.18 5.71 -20.51
C ASN A 219 28.33 6.95 -20.18
N MET A 220 27.51 7.38 -21.13
CA MET A 220 26.54 8.48 -20.95
C MET A 220 25.20 7.91 -20.51
N ILE A 221 24.54 8.57 -19.55
CA ILE A 221 23.24 8.15 -18.99
C ILE A 221 22.16 8.39 -20.05
N GLU A 222 21.51 7.32 -20.52
CA GLU A 222 20.40 7.38 -21.49
C GLU A 222 19.03 7.08 -20.86
N ARG A 223 19.01 6.54 -19.64
CA ARG A 223 17.75 6.26 -18.95
C ARG A 223 17.95 6.26 -17.45
N LYS A 224 16.92 6.74 -16.76
CA LYS A 224 16.75 6.60 -15.31
C LYS A 224 15.45 5.88 -15.03
N PHE A 225 15.47 5.00 -14.04
CA PHE A 225 14.28 4.32 -13.56
C PHE A 225 14.45 3.98 -12.09
N VAL A 226 13.34 3.75 -11.41
CA VAL A 226 13.32 3.33 -10.01
C VAL A 226 13.11 1.82 -9.96
N ILE A 227 13.88 1.14 -9.12
CA ILE A 227 13.57 -0.22 -8.71
C ILE A 227 12.99 -0.13 -7.29
N LYS A 228 11.77 -0.63 -7.11
CA LYS A 228 11.17 -0.84 -5.79
C LYS A 228 11.21 -2.33 -5.46
N GLU A 229 11.90 -2.70 -4.39
CA GLU A 229 11.91 -4.06 -3.85
C GLU A 229 10.87 -4.18 -2.74
N ALA A 230 9.96 -5.13 -2.88
CA ALA A 230 9.03 -5.51 -1.82
C ALA A 230 9.40 -6.89 -1.25
N LYS A 231 9.56 -6.96 0.07
CA LYS A 231 9.89 -8.18 0.83
C LYS A 231 8.75 -8.53 1.77
N ALA A 232 7.84 -9.38 1.31
CA ALA A 232 6.71 -9.80 2.12
C ALA A 232 7.17 -10.72 3.26
N THR A 233 6.53 -10.58 4.43
CA THR A 233 6.68 -11.58 5.48
C THR A 233 6.15 -12.94 5.01
N ARG A 234 6.54 -14.01 5.70
CA ARG A 234 6.05 -15.36 5.40
C ARG A 234 4.51 -15.45 5.41
N HIS A 235 3.86 -14.72 6.30
CA HIS A 235 2.40 -14.70 6.40
C HIS A 235 1.79 -13.95 5.22
N GLN A 236 2.24 -12.73 4.93
CA GLN A 236 1.77 -11.95 3.78
C GLN A 236 1.98 -12.68 2.44
N TRP A 237 3.12 -13.33 2.24
CA TRP A 237 3.38 -14.05 0.98
C TRP A 237 2.41 -15.22 0.73
N ARG A 238 1.86 -15.80 1.80
CA ARG A 238 0.92 -16.93 1.76
C ARG A 238 -0.54 -16.49 1.92
N ASP A 239 -0.77 -15.20 2.12
CA ASP A 239 -2.09 -14.64 2.27
C ASP A 239 -2.68 -14.38 0.88
N PRO A 240 -3.75 -15.08 0.46
CA PRO A 240 -4.37 -14.90 -0.85
C PRO A 240 -4.82 -13.46 -1.10
N LEU A 241 -5.08 -12.65 -0.06
CA LEU A 241 -5.47 -11.25 -0.21
C LEU A 241 -4.34 -10.38 -0.78
N GLN A 242 -3.09 -10.84 -0.64
CA GLN A 242 -1.91 -10.18 -1.22
C GLN A 242 -1.67 -10.55 -2.69
N TRP A 243 -2.54 -11.37 -3.29
CA TRP A 243 -2.38 -11.87 -4.66
C TRP A 243 -3.63 -11.63 -5.51
N ARG A 244 -3.46 -11.11 -6.73
CA ARG A 244 -4.53 -10.95 -7.71
C ARG A 244 -4.07 -11.50 -9.05
N ASP A 245 -4.92 -12.32 -9.68
CA ASP A 245 -4.64 -12.94 -10.98
C ASP A 245 -3.26 -13.62 -11.03
N ARG A 246 -2.90 -14.31 -9.94
CA ARG A 246 -1.61 -15.01 -9.76
C ARG A 246 -0.37 -14.13 -9.70
N LEU A 247 -0.53 -12.85 -9.39
CA LEU A 247 0.56 -11.91 -9.16
C LEU A 247 0.38 -11.23 -7.79
N PRO A 248 1.46 -10.73 -7.16
CA PRO A 248 1.31 -9.86 -6.00
C PRO A 248 0.39 -8.68 -6.35
N ARG A 249 -0.47 -8.30 -5.40
CA ARG A 249 -1.54 -7.32 -5.61
C ARG A 249 -1.02 -6.02 -6.23
N GLU A 250 0.08 -5.48 -5.71
CA GLU A 250 0.70 -4.24 -6.22
C GLU A 250 1.14 -4.36 -7.70
N ILE A 251 1.79 -5.48 -8.08
CA ILE A 251 2.16 -5.74 -9.48
C ILE A 251 0.91 -5.74 -10.36
N ARG A 252 -0.14 -6.43 -9.91
CA ARG A 252 -1.36 -6.55 -10.70
C ARG A 252 -2.09 -5.20 -10.84
N THR A 253 -2.13 -4.40 -9.77
CA THR A 253 -2.69 -3.05 -9.81
C THR A 253 -1.96 -2.19 -10.84
N HIS A 254 -0.62 -2.18 -10.84
CA HIS A 254 0.16 -1.49 -11.87
C HIS A 254 -0.16 -1.96 -13.30
N GLN A 255 -0.28 -3.28 -13.52
CA GLN A 255 -0.65 -3.81 -14.83
C GLN A 255 -2.04 -3.35 -15.30
N ILE A 256 -3.02 -3.31 -14.39
CA ILE A 256 -4.37 -2.83 -14.71
C ILE A 256 -4.31 -1.36 -15.13
N VAL A 257 -3.66 -0.53 -14.32
CA VAL A 257 -3.51 0.91 -14.59
C VAL A 257 -2.81 1.16 -15.92
N ASP A 258 -1.69 0.48 -16.18
CA ASP A 258 -0.94 0.68 -17.42
C ASP A 258 -1.55 0.00 -18.64
N SER A 259 -2.48 -0.96 -18.47
CA SER A 259 -3.19 -1.56 -19.61
C SER A 259 -4.06 -0.55 -20.34
N GLY A 260 -4.63 0.43 -19.62
CA GLY A 260 -5.39 1.53 -20.22
C GLY A 260 -4.51 2.60 -20.87
N ARG A 261 -3.21 2.66 -20.55
CA ARG A 261 -2.32 3.74 -20.99
C ARG A 261 -2.08 3.78 -22.51
N ALA A 262 -2.17 2.63 -23.20
CA ALA A 262 -1.95 2.55 -24.65
C ALA A 262 -3.13 3.08 -25.47
N ASP A 263 -4.36 2.85 -24.98
CA ASP A 263 -5.61 3.21 -25.66
C ASP A 263 -6.18 4.55 -25.17
N ALA A 264 -5.71 5.03 -24.02
CA ALA A 264 -6.18 6.28 -23.46
C ALA A 264 -5.65 7.50 -24.22
N VAL A 265 -6.55 8.48 -24.37
CA VAL A 265 -6.23 9.91 -24.53
C VAL A 265 -5.14 10.28 -23.49
N PRO A 266 -4.19 11.20 -23.78
CA PRO A 266 -2.95 11.51 -23.01
C PRO A 266 -3.01 11.75 -21.48
N ASP A 267 -4.10 11.42 -20.80
CA ASP A 267 -4.42 11.78 -19.43
C ASP A 267 -3.86 10.85 -18.34
N HIS A 268 -3.17 9.75 -18.67
CA HIS A 268 -2.46 8.94 -17.65
C HIS A 268 -1.20 9.62 -17.08
N GLY A 269 -1.06 10.93 -17.31
CA GLY A 269 0.08 11.76 -16.90
C GLY A 269 0.14 12.06 -15.40
N ASN A 270 -0.82 11.59 -14.59
CA ASN A 270 -0.84 11.80 -13.14
C ASN A 270 -0.67 10.53 -12.30
N LEU A 271 -0.37 9.39 -12.93
CA LEU A 271 -0.08 8.13 -12.26
C LEU A 271 1.33 7.67 -12.58
N ALA A 272 2.03 7.19 -11.55
CA ALA A 272 3.37 6.63 -11.70
C ALA A 272 3.39 5.49 -12.71
N ARG A 273 4.20 5.62 -13.75
CA ARG A 273 4.28 4.63 -14.82
C ARG A 273 5.08 3.42 -14.36
N HIS A 274 4.55 2.23 -14.60
CA HIS A 274 5.24 0.98 -14.40
C HIS A 274 5.78 0.43 -15.73
N GLN A 275 7.04 0.02 -15.70
CA GLN A 275 7.81 -0.44 -16.84
C GLN A 275 7.91 -1.97 -16.89
N GLY A 276 7.58 -2.65 -15.79
CA GLY A 276 7.63 -4.09 -15.64
C GLY A 276 7.92 -4.51 -14.20
N TYR A 277 8.08 -5.82 -14.00
CA TYR A 277 8.36 -6.39 -12.69
C TYR A 277 9.25 -7.63 -12.79
N ARG A 278 9.81 -8.05 -11.65
CA ARG A 278 10.45 -9.36 -11.47
C ARG A 278 9.90 -10.03 -10.23
N LEU A 279 9.40 -11.26 -10.40
CA LEU A 279 8.86 -12.07 -9.31
C LEU A 279 9.84 -13.18 -8.93
N MET A 280 10.28 -13.21 -7.66
CA MET A 280 11.27 -14.16 -7.15
C MET A 280 10.62 -15.06 -6.10
N MET A 281 10.02 -16.15 -6.58
CA MET A 281 9.06 -16.94 -5.80
C MET A 281 9.68 -17.67 -4.60
N ARG A 282 10.92 -18.15 -4.71
CA ARG A 282 11.60 -18.86 -3.60
C ARG A 282 12.11 -17.85 -2.57
N GLN A 283 12.54 -16.68 -3.03
CA GLN A 283 13.00 -15.59 -2.17
C GLN A 283 11.86 -14.80 -1.49
N ARG A 284 10.61 -14.98 -1.95
CA ARG A 284 9.41 -14.30 -1.42
C ARG A 284 9.50 -12.77 -1.51
N ARG A 285 10.01 -12.30 -2.64
CA ARG A 285 10.12 -10.88 -2.95
C ARG A 285 9.79 -10.63 -4.41
N TYR A 286 9.53 -9.38 -4.73
CA TYR A 286 9.39 -8.93 -6.10
C TYR A 286 9.96 -7.52 -6.26
N TRP A 287 10.33 -7.21 -7.50
CA TRP A 287 10.76 -5.88 -7.92
C TRP A 287 9.74 -5.28 -8.86
N LEU A 288 9.52 -3.98 -8.73
CA LEU A 288 8.79 -3.13 -9.67
C LEU A 288 9.78 -2.16 -10.31
N TYR A 289 9.69 -2.02 -11.63
CA TYR A 289 10.44 -1.03 -12.39
C TYR A 289 9.51 0.15 -12.68
N LEU A 290 9.84 1.33 -12.19
CA LEU A 290 9.00 2.53 -12.26
C LEU A 290 9.75 3.67 -12.95
N ASP A 291 9.03 4.64 -13.51
CA ASP A 291 9.63 5.90 -13.95
C ASP A 291 10.26 6.65 -12.76
N TYR A 292 11.36 7.36 -13.01
CA TYR A 292 12.01 8.21 -12.02
C TYR A 292 11.52 9.66 -12.14
N TYR A 293 11.05 10.22 -11.02
CA TYR A 293 10.55 11.59 -10.92
C TYR A 293 11.56 12.44 -10.15
N GLU A 294 12.22 13.37 -10.86
CA GLU A 294 13.41 14.06 -10.35
C GLU A 294 13.13 14.97 -9.14
N GLY A 295 11.90 15.50 -9.04
CA GLY A 295 11.50 16.43 -8.00
C GLY A 295 11.29 15.79 -6.62
N GLY A 296 11.42 14.47 -6.50
CA GLY A 296 11.14 13.74 -5.27
C GLY A 296 9.65 13.72 -4.93
N ASP A 297 9.33 13.50 -3.66
CA ASP A 297 7.97 13.51 -3.14
C ASP A 297 7.55 14.91 -2.62
N LEU A 298 6.23 15.15 -2.60
CA LEU A 298 5.63 16.41 -2.20
C LEU A 298 5.89 16.78 -0.73
N SER A 299 6.01 15.78 0.15
CA SER A 299 6.30 15.99 1.58
C SER A 299 7.69 16.59 1.75
N GLN A 300 8.69 16.05 1.05
CA GLN A 300 10.05 16.59 1.05
C GLN A 300 10.16 17.94 0.36
N ALA A 301 9.46 18.15 -0.75
CA ALA A 301 9.49 19.42 -1.49
C ALA A 301 8.94 20.60 -0.66
N LEU A 302 8.01 20.35 0.26
CA LEU A 302 7.38 21.36 1.12
C LEU A 302 7.89 21.36 2.57
N LYS A 303 8.85 20.52 2.94
CA LYS A 303 9.30 20.34 4.34
C LYS A 303 9.78 21.63 5.03
N HIS A 304 10.27 22.59 4.25
CA HIS A 304 10.82 23.85 4.77
C HIS A 304 9.74 24.89 5.09
N LEU A 305 8.52 24.69 4.60
CA LEU A 305 7.42 25.62 4.79
C LEU A 305 6.99 25.67 6.26
N ALA A 306 6.81 24.51 6.89
CA ALA A 306 6.41 24.36 8.28
C ALA A 306 7.55 24.60 9.30
N ASN A 307 8.44 25.56 9.02
CA ASN A 307 9.55 25.91 9.88
C ASN A 307 9.09 26.65 11.16
N ASP A 308 10.00 26.81 12.11
CA ASP A 308 9.70 27.41 13.41
C ASP A 308 9.34 28.89 13.32
N GLU A 309 9.82 29.60 12.30
CA GLU A 309 9.43 30.99 12.04
C GLU A 309 7.94 31.04 11.65
N MET A 310 7.50 30.22 10.70
CA MET A 310 6.08 30.15 10.32
C MET A 310 5.20 29.83 11.53
N LYS A 311 5.58 28.84 12.33
CA LYS A 311 4.86 28.49 13.57
C LYS A 311 4.81 29.65 14.55
N ALA A 312 5.93 30.34 14.76
CA ALA A 312 5.98 31.51 15.64
C ALA A 312 5.05 32.62 15.14
N ARG A 313 4.99 32.85 13.82
CA ARG A 313 4.12 33.85 13.21
C ARG A 313 2.63 33.53 13.36
N TYR A 314 2.24 32.26 13.45
CA TYR A 314 0.85 31.85 13.69
C TYR A 314 0.52 31.54 15.16
N THR A 315 1.50 31.65 16.07
CA THR A 315 1.27 31.42 17.50
C THR A 315 0.67 32.67 18.15
N GLN A 316 -0.57 32.57 18.62
CA GLN A 316 -1.26 33.67 19.28
C GLN A 316 -0.48 34.17 20.52
N PRO A 317 -0.40 35.48 20.77
CA PRO A 317 0.25 36.02 21.97
C PRO A 317 -0.34 35.41 23.26
N ARG A 318 0.52 34.78 24.07
CA ARG A 318 0.13 34.00 25.26
C ARG A 318 -0.44 34.83 26.41
N LYS A 319 -0.13 36.11 26.49
CA LYS A 319 -0.62 37.03 27.53
C LYS A 319 -1.30 38.23 26.89
N LYS A 320 -2.51 38.55 27.36
CA LYS A 320 -3.21 39.79 27.02
C LYS A 320 -2.31 40.97 27.41
N GLY A 321 -1.82 41.73 26.43
CA GLY A 321 -0.92 42.88 26.65
C GLY A 321 0.58 42.59 26.53
N ALA A 322 1.01 41.37 26.17
CA ALA A 322 2.40 41.17 25.76
C ALA A 322 2.67 42.02 24.50
N ALA A 323 3.72 42.84 24.53
CA ALA A 323 4.18 43.54 23.34
C ALA A 323 4.59 42.50 22.27
N PRO A 324 4.21 42.71 21.00
CA PRO A 324 4.69 41.85 19.92
C PRO A 324 6.23 41.94 19.84
N PRO A 325 6.91 40.95 19.26
CA PRO A 325 8.33 41.08 18.91
C PRO A 325 8.58 42.36 18.09
N GLU A 326 9.76 42.95 18.20
CA GLU A 326 10.12 44.14 17.44
C GLU A 326 9.91 43.91 15.93
N GLY A 327 9.31 44.88 15.23
CA GLY A 327 8.97 44.78 13.80
C GLY A 327 7.79 43.87 13.46
N HIS A 328 7.13 43.26 14.46
CA HIS A 328 5.96 42.42 14.25
C HIS A 328 4.67 43.13 14.61
N ASP A 329 3.62 42.95 13.80
CA ASP A 329 2.27 43.45 14.09
C ASP A 329 1.25 42.30 14.04
N TRP A 330 0.36 42.22 15.02
CA TRP A 330 -0.62 41.14 15.09
C TRP A 330 -1.84 41.44 14.24
N ASP A 331 -1.99 40.69 13.15
CA ASP A 331 -3.18 40.72 12.30
C ASP A 331 -4.29 39.85 12.92
N LYS A 332 -5.34 40.50 13.43
CA LYS A 332 -6.50 39.79 13.99
C LYS A 332 -7.33 39.07 12.94
N GLY A 333 -7.36 39.58 11.71
CA GLY A 333 -8.10 39.00 10.59
C GLY A 333 -7.51 37.66 10.18
N PHE A 334 -6.19 37.59 10.02
CA PHE A 334 -5.48 36.37 9.63
C PHE A 334 -4.93 35.55 10.80
N ARG A 335 -5.07 36.06 12.03
CA ARG A 335 -4.55 35.44 13.28
C ARG A 335 -3.05 35.12 13.17
N CYS A 336 -2.26 36.07 12.68
CA CYS A 336 -0.82 35.90 12.53
C CYS A 336 -0.06 37.21 12.73
N TYR A 337 1.26 37.12 12.91
CA TYR A 337 2.13 38.29 12.90
C TYR A 337 2.55 38.67 11.47
N ARG A 338 2.33 39.93 11.11
CA ARG A 338 2.97 40.62 9.99
C ARG A 338 4.39 41.00 10.36
N VAL A 339 5.30 40.94 9.40
CA VAL A 339 6.68 41.43 9.54
C VAL A 339 6.86 42.50 8.49
N ASN A 340 7.17 43.73 8.90
CA ASN A 340 7.26 44.89 8.00
C ASN A 340 6.00 45.06 7.13
N GLY A 341 4.81 44.87 7.71
CA GLY A 341 3.52 44.96 7.03
C GLY A 341 3.15 43.74 6.16
N LYS A 342 4.09 42.82 5.88
CA LYS A 342 3.86 41.65 5.04
C LYS A 342 3.38 40.45 5.84
N LEU A 343 2.40 39.72 5.29
CA LEU A 343 1.90 38.49 5.87
C LEU A 343 2.93 37.35 5.73
N PRO A 344 2.81 36.27 6.53
CA PRO A 344 3.58 35.04 6.28
C PRO A 344 3.29 34.52 4.88
N GLN A 345 4.31 34.04 4.18
CA GLN A 345 4.12 33.37 2.90
C GLN A 345 3.37 32.06 3.13
N VAL A 346 2.50 31.67 2.20
CA VAL A 346 1.72 30.42 2.23
C VAL A 346 1.82 29.75 0.86
N ILE A 347 1.43 28.46 0.75
CA ILE A 347 1.34 27.79 -0.55
C ILE A 347 0.35 28.57 -1.44
N PRO A 348 0.71 28.98 -2.67
CA PRO A 348 -0.21 29.63 -3.60
C PRO A 348 -1.43 28.75 -3.92
N GLU A 349 -2.62 29.35 -4.06
CA GLU A 349 -3.84 28.60 -4.35
C GLU A 349 -3.77 27.87 -5.68
N ARG A 350 -3.24 28.53 -6.71
CA ARG A 350 -3.01 27.91 -8.03
C ARG A 350 -2.26 26.58 -7.91
N LEU A 351 -1.17 26.55 -7.12
CA LEU A 351 -0.40 25.34 -6.89
C LEU A 351 -1.22 24.26 -6.16
N ILE A 352 -2.03 24.63 -5.16
CA ILE A 352 -2.91 23.68 -4.47
C ILE A 352 -3.93 23.08 -5.44
N TYR A 353 -4.57 23.89 -6.28
CA TYR A 353 -5.51 23.41 -7.29
C TYR A 353 -4.86 22.40 -8.23
N GLU A 354 -3.67 22.70 -8.73
CA GLU A 354 -2.95 21.84 -9.68
C GLU A 354 -2.54 20.49 -9.08
N ILE A 355 -2.08 20.49 -7.82
CA ILE A 355 -1.82 19.26 -7.07
C ILE A 355 -3.10 18.44 -6.92
N VAL A 356 -4.19 19.05 -6.44
CA VAL A 356 -5.42 18.33 -6.13
C VAL A 356 -6.13 17.84 -7.39
N ILE A 357 -6.19 18.65 -8.45
CA ILE A 357 -6.73 18.24 -9.76
C ILE A 357 -5.94 17.03 -10.27
N SER A 358 -4.60 17.06 -10.19
CA SER A 358 -3.75 15.91 -10.57
C SER A 358 -4.13 14.63 -9.80
N LEU A 359 -4.39 14.72 -8.50
CA LEU A 359 -4.82 13.56 -7.69
C LEU A 359 -6.23 13.07 -8.05
N VAL A 360 -7.16 13.99 -8.29
CA VAL A 360 -8.53 13.65 -8.70
C VAL A 360 -8.51 12.95 -10.06
N THR A 361 -7.75 13.49 -11.02
CA THR A 361 -7.53 12.87 -12.33
C THR A 361 -6.90 11.48 -12.20
N ALA A 362 -5.89 11.33 -11.35
CA ALA A 362 -5.28 10.02 -11.07
C ALA A 362 -6.32 9.03 -10.52
N CYS A 363 -7.14 9.43 -9.56
CA CYS A 363 -8.17 8.56 -8.98
C CYS A 363 -9.31 8.27 -9.94
N GLN A 364 -9.69 9.20 -10.82
CA GLN A 364 -10.66 8.93 -11.89
C GLN A 364 -10.15 7.78 -12.77
N ILE A 365 -8.86 7.79 -13.13
CA ILE A 365 -8.26 6.71 -13.90
C ILE A 365 -8.21 5.40 -13.10
N LEU A 366 -7.88 5.44 -11.81
CA LEU A 366 -7.89 4.24 -10.95
C LEU A 366 -9.29 3.60 -10.87
N HIS A 367 -10.36 4.40 -10.76
CA HIS A 367 -11.72 3.89 -10.61
C HIS A 367 -12.42 3.56 -11.93
N PHE A 368 -12.15 4.33 -12.98
CA PHE A 368 -12.91 4.29 -14.23
C PHE A 368 -12.06 3.90 -15.44
N GLY A 369 -10.74 3.76 -15.30
CA GLY A 369 -9.81 3.51 -16.40
C GLY A 369 -9.59 4.70 -17.33
N GLN A 370 -10.23 5.83 -17.04
CA GLN A 370 -10.18 7.06 -17.84
C GLN A 370 -10.58 8.27 -16.98
N THR A 371 -10.38 9.47 -17.52
CA THR A 371 -10.70 10.74 -16.85
C THR A 371 -12.15 11.16 -16.98
N ASP A 372 -12.82 10.75 -18.05
CA ASP A 372 -14.26 10.92 -18.22
C ASP A 372 -15.00 9.88 -17.36
N ASN A 373 -15.52 10.33 -16.24
CA ASN A 373 -16.19 9.46 -15.28
C ASN A 373 -17.68 9.23 -15.59
N SER A 374 -18.19 9.68 -16.75
CA SER A 374 -19.57 9.40 -17.14
C SER A 374 -19.81 7.90 -17.37
N LYS A 375 -18.75 7.15 -17.72
CA LYS A 375 -18.76 5.69 -17.86
C LYS A 375 -17.38 5.12 -17.52
N ALA A 376 -17.33 3.94 -16.90
CA ALA A 376 -16.10 3.17 -16.80
C ALA A 376 -15.67 2.69 -18.20
N ALA A 377 -14.37 2.76 -18.50
CA ALA A 377 -13.82 2.21 -19.72
C ALA A 377 -14.09 0.69 -19.77
N PRO A 378 -14.35 0.11 -20.96
CA PRO A 378 -14.54 -1.34 -21.08
C PRO A 378 -13.37 -2.11 -20.48
N GLY A 379 -13.65 -3.01 -19.53
CA GLY A 379 -12.61 -3.79 -18.84
C GLY A 379 -11.87 -3.06 -17.72
N ALA A 380 -12.24 -1.81 -17.40
CA ALA A 380 -11.70 -1.12 -16.25
C ALA A 380 -12.07 -1.86 -14.94
N HIS A 381 -11.12 -1.88 -14.01
CA HIS A 381 -11.34 -2.33 -12.65
C HIS A 381 -11.44 -1.10 -11.75
N GLN A 382 -12.34 -1.14 -10.78
CA GLN A 382 -12.41 -0.11 -9.76
C GLN A 382 -11.27 -0.33 -8.75
N VAL A 383 -10.15 0.36 -8.95
CA VAL A 383 -9.01 0.33 -8.02
C VAL A 383 -9.20 1.43 -6.98
N THR A 384 -9.13 1.10 -5.70
CA THR A 384 -9.06 2.05 -4.59
C THR A 384 -7.63 2.11 -4.07
N HIS A 385 -7.06 3.31 -3.90
CA HIS A 385 -5.64 3.48 -3.57
C HIS A 385 -5.30 3.18 -2.11
N LEU A 386 -6.15 3.63 -1.18
CA LEU A 386 -6.01 3.42 0.28
C LEU A 386 -4.80 4.03 0.99
N ASP A 387 -3.92 4.76 0.32
CA ASP A 387 -2.74 5.37 0.97
C ASP A 387 -2.30 6.68 0.29
N ILE A 388 -3.26 7.52 -0.10
CA ILE A 388 -2.97 8.82 -0.67
C ILE A 388 -2.45 9.76 0.43
N LYS A 389 -1.19 10.18 0.30
CA LYS A 389 -0.49 11.11 1.21
C LYS A 389 0.63 11.83 0.47
N ALA A 390 1.13 12.93 1.02
CA ALA A 390 2.19 13.74 0.39
C ALA A 390 3.45 12.94 0.02
N ASP A 391 3.83 11.94 0.83
CA ASP A 391 4.98 11.07 0.59
C ASP A 391 4.81 10.16 -0.66
N ASN A 392 3.57 9.95 -1.11
CA ASN A 392 3.23 9.09 -2.25
C ASN A 392 2.86 9.92 -3.51
N ILE A 393 3.13 11.23 -3.49
CA ILE A 393 2.89 12.17 -4.60
C ILE A 393 4.24 12.65 -5.10
N PHE A 394 4.67 12.15 -6.25
CA PHE A 394 5.95 12.49 -6.86
C PHE A 394 5.84 13.68 -7.79
N ILE A 395 6.95 14.41 -7.95
CA ILE A 395 7.01 15.65 -8.71
C ILE A 395 7.97 15.49 -9.89
N GLN A 396 7.51 15.83 -11.09
CA GLN A 396 8.38 16.05 -12.25
C GLN A 396 8.53 17.55 -12.50
N PRO A 397 9.73 18.13 -12.32
CA PRO A 397 9.99 19.52 -12.68
C PRO A 397 9.63 19.78 -14.15
N SER A 398 9.09 20.96 -14.47
CA SER A 398 8.91 21.36 -15.87
C SER A 398 10.27 21.56 -16.55
N ASN A 399 10.34 21.34 -17.86
CA ASN A 399 11.51 21.70 -18.67
C ASN A 399 11.51 23.18 -19.07
N GLN A 400 10.40 23.89 -18.90
CA GLN A 400 10.28 25.30 -19.22
C GLN A 400 10.26 26.13 -17.95
N ASP A 401 11.00 27.24 -17.94
CA ASP A 401 11.00 28.18 -16.83
C ASP A 401 9.62 28.83 -16.69
N GLY A 402 9.10 28.89 -15.46
CA GLY A 402 7.79 29.46 -15.16
C GLY A 402 6.60 28.50 -15.30
N GLU A 403 6.77 27.32 -15.90
CA GLU A 403 5.73 26.29 -15.91
C GLU A 403 5.69 25.52 -14.58
N LEU A 404 4.48 25.16 -14.15
CA LEU A 404 4.28 24.32 -12.98
C LEU A 404 4.80 22.90 -13.21
N PRO A 405 5.34 22.24 -12.17
CA PRO A 405 5.71 20.84 -12.28
C PRO A 405 4.48 19.95 -12.38
N LYS A 406 4.67 18.71 -12.83
CA LYS A 406 3.62 17.69 -12.87
C LYS A 406 3.65 16.82 -11.61
N PHE A 407 2.47 16.39 -11.18
CA PHE A 407 2.31 15.56 -9.97
C PHE A 407 1.80 14.17 -10.33
N PHE A 408 2.44 13.15 -9.74
CA PHE A 408 2.19 11.73 -10.02
C PHE A 408 1.88 10.98 -8.73
N LEU A 409 0.70 10.37 -8.68
CA LEU A 409 0.33 9.47 -7.59
C LEU A 409 0.98 8.09 -7.77
N SER A 410 1.48 7.51 -6.69
CA SER A 410 2.22 6.24 -6.69
C SER A 410 2.03 5.45 -5.39
N ASP A 411 2.78 4.35 -5.25
CA ASP A 411 2.73 3.41 -4.13
C ASP A 411 1.38 2.68 -3.98
N PHE A 412 1.13 1.76 -4.92
CA PHE A 412 -0.07 0.92 -4.92
C PHE A 412 0.05 -0.31 -4.01
N GLY A 413 0.94 -0.30 -3.03
CA GLY A 413 1.14 -1.44 -2.12
C GLY A 413 -0.10 -1.79 -1.28
N LEU A 414 -0.85 -0.76 -0.87
CA LEU A 414 -2.13 -0.92 -0.17
C LEU A 414 -3.34 -0.91 -1.11
N ALA A 415 -3.17 -0.47 -2.35
CA ALA A 415 -4.28 -0.39 -3.30
C ALA A 415 -4.86 -1.78 -3.56
N PHE A 416 -6.17 -1.82 -3.80
CA PHE A 416 -6.88 -3.05 -4.11
C PHE A 416 -7.97 -2.80 -5.15
N PHE A 417 -8.47 -3.89 -5.71
CA PHE A 417 -9.69 -3.93 -6.50
C PHE A 417 -10.41 -5.22 -6.13
N ASP A 418 -11.75 -5.17 -6.19
CA ASP A 418 -12.58 -6.33 -5.85
C ASP A 418 -12.19 -7.51 -6.73
N HIS A 419 -12.09 -8.68 -6.10
CA HIS A 419 -11.79 -9.89 -6.84
C HIS A 419 -13.01 -10.22 -7.71
N ASN A 420 -12.90 -9.99 -9.02
CA ASN A 420 -13.90 -10.36 -10.02
C ASN A 420 -14.01 -11.89 -10.14
N ARG A 421 -14.39 -12.60 -9.07
CA ARG A 421 -15.02 -13.92 -9.18
C ARG A 421 -16.47 -13.71 -9.63
N HIS A 422 -16.63 -13.04 -10.76
CA HIS A 422 -17.83 -13.15 -11.57
C HIS A 422 -17.80 -14.49 -12.29
N ASP A 423 -17.70 -15.58 -11.53
CA ASP A 423 -18.28 -16.82 -11.98
C ASP A 423 -19.80 -16.57 -11.92
N GLN A 424 -20.35 -15.97 -12.98
CA GLN A 424 -21.79 -15.83 -13.18
C GLN A 424 -22.51 -17.18 -13.11
N LYS A 425 -21.75 -18.28 -13.18
CA LYS A 425 -22.20 -19.66 -13.05
C LYS A 425 -22.31 -20.14 -11.61
N ILE A 426 -21.70 -19.46 -10.63
CA ILE A 426 -21.82 -19.79 -9.21
C ILE A 426 -22.99 -18.98 -8.63
N PRO A 427 -24.01 -19.65 -8.04
CA PRO A 427 -25.11 -18.98 -7.36
C PRO A 427 -24.61 -17.99 -6.31
N ASP A 428 -25.30 -16.85 -6.13
CA ASP A 428 -24.89 -15.83 -5.15
C ASP A 428 -24.71 -16.39 -3.73
N THR A 429 -25.46 -17.44 -3.37
CA THR A 429 -25.36 -18.14 -2.07
C THR A 429 -24.06 -18.95 -1.89
N GLU A 430 -23.37 -19.27 -2.97
CA GLU A 430 -22.12 -20.04 -2.99
C GLU A 430 -20.90 -19.16 -3.28
N ARG A 431 -21.10 -17.88 -3.61
CA ARG A 431 -20.00 -16.94 -3.78
C ARG A 431 -19.33 -16.68 -2.43
N ALA A 432 -18.01 -16.62 -2.44
CA ALA A 432 -17.28 -16.07 -1.31
C ALA A 432 -17.80 -14.64 -1.04
N PRO A 433 -17.95 -14.23 0.24
CA PRO A 433 -18.26 -12.85 0.57
C PRO A 433 -17.29 -11.89 -0.12
N SER A 434 -17.74 -10.68 -0.44
CA SER A 434 -16.83 -9.63 -0.89
C SER A 434 -15.71 -9.45 0.13
N ASP A 435 -14.46 -9.41 -0.34
CA ASP A 435 -13.30 -9.10 0.49
C ASP A 435 -13.32 -7.64 0.96
N ASN A 436 -14.04 -6.78 0.25
CA ASN A 436 -14.28 -5.39 0.60
C ASN A 436 -15.59 -5.22 1.41
N PRO A 437 -15.56 -4.57 2.59
CA PRO A 437 -14.41 -3.92 3.25
C PRO A 437 -13.65 -4.83 4.22
N GLY A 438 -14.20 -6.00 4.54
CA GLY A 438 -13.81 -6.80 5.72
C GLY A 438 -12.32 -7.15 5.81
N GLU A 439 -11.66 -7.37 4.68
CA GLU A 439 -10.25 -7.80 4.62
C GLU A 439 -9.25 -6.63 4.50
N TYR A 440 -9.75 -5.41 4.34
CA TYR A 440 -8.94 -4.21 4.09
C TYR A 440 -9.00 -3.17 5.22
N VAL A 441 -9.79 -3.46 6.25
CA VAL A 441 -9.99 -2.54 7.37
C VAL A 441 -8.91 -2.71 8.44
N TRP A 442 -8.62 -1.62 9.15
CA TRP A 442 -7.69 -1.66 10.26
C TRP A 442 -8.35 -2.21 11.51
N LEU A 443 -7.83 -3.35 11.97
CA LEU A 443 -8.28 -4.03 13.19
C LEU A 443 -7.83 -3.29 14.48
N ASP A 444 -6.73 -2.53 14.42
CA ASP A 444 -6.18 -1.83 15.58
C ASP A 444 -6.75 -0.40 15.69
N SER A 445 -7.89 -0.28 16.36
CA SER A 445 -8.50 1.02 16.68
C SER A 445 -7.71 1.83 17.70
N SER A 446 -6.58 1.35 18.24
CA SER A 446 -5.76 2.15 19.16
C SER A 446 -4.89 3.19 18.46
N LYS A 447 -4.77 3.11 17.12
CA LYS A 447 -3.95 4.01 16.30
C LYS A 447 -4.78 4.73 15.24
N TRP A 448 -5.71 5.55 15.69
CA TRP A 448 -6.47 6.44 14.81
C TRP A 448 -5.54 7.45 14.13
N ASP A 449 -5.62 7.48 12.81
CA ASP A 449 -4.94 8.43 11.95
C ASP A 449 -5.98 9.08 11.03
N ALA A 450 -6.28 10.36 11.27
CA ALA A 450 -7.40 11.02 10.60
C ALA A 450 -7.17 11.22 9.10
N ARG A 451 -5.97 10.91 8.60
CA ARG A 451 -5.69 10.84 7.16
C ARG A 451 -6.49 9.74 6.46
N TYR A 452 -6.88 8.69 7.18
CA TYR A 452 -7.72 7.61 6.66
C TYR A 452 -9.19 7.86 6.96
N ALA A 453 -10.05 7.46 6.03
CA ALA A 453 -11.49 7.64 6.12
C ALA A 453 -12.09 6.83 7.30
N PRO A 454 -13.22 7.26 7.89
CA PRO A 454 -13.89 6.52 8.97
C PRO A 454 -14.17 5.06 8.61
N GLU A 455 -14.63 4.79 7.39
CA GLU A 455 -14.91 3.43 6.91
C GLU A 455 -13.66 2.55 6.82
N TYR A 456 -12.46 3.10 6.96
CA TYR A 456 -11.23 2.30 7.00
C TYR A 456 -11.06 1.50 8.31
N TYR A 457 -11.82 1.84 9.35
CA TYR A 457 -11.66 1.29 10.69
C TYR A 457 -12.71 0.22 11.00
N GLU A 458 -12.26 -0.91 11.55
CA GLU A 458 -13.14 -2.05 11.85
C GLU A 458 -14.33 -1.66 12.76
N ILE A 459 -14.11 -0.78 13.73
CA ILE A 459 -15.16 -0.33 14.65
C ILE A 459 -16.29 0.41 13.91
N VAL A 460 -15.94 1.26 12.92
CA VAL A 460 -16.94 1.96 12.10
C VAL A 460 -17.66 0.96 11.22
N GLN A 461 -16.94 0.00 10.63
CA GLN A 461 -17.52 -1.04 9.78
C GLN A 461 -18.48 -1.98 10.52
N ARG A 462 -18.24 -2.24 11.81
CA ARG A 462 -19.15 -3.03 12.66
C ARG A 462 -20.48 -2.31 12.90
N GLU A 463 -20.46 -0.98 13.00
CA GLU A 463 -21.65 -0.16 13.25
C GLU A 463 -22.36 0.21 11.94
N MET A 464 -21.59 0.56 10.91
CA MET A 464 -22.04 1.05 9.62
C MET A 464 -21.14 0.47 8.51
N PRO A 465 -21.44 -0.75 8.03
CA PRO A 465 -20.64 -1.38 6.99
C PRO A 465 -20.74 -0.57 5.69
N ARG A 466 -19.59 -0.12 5.17
CA ARG A 466 -19.49 0.66 3.93
C ARG A 466 -18.34 0.12 3.08
N PRO A 467 -18.52 -0.14 1.78
CA PRO A 467 -17.40 -0.55 0.94
C PRO A 467 -16.35 0.56 0.90
N LEU A 468 -15.07 0.17 0.89
CA LEU A 468 -13.98 1.08 0.53
C LEU A 468 -14.05 1.30 -0.99
N GLY A 469 -13.92 2.54 -1.44
CA GLY A 469 -14.21 2.88 -2.83
C GLY A 469 -13.77 4.29 -3.20
N GLU A 470 -14.42 4.86 -4.22
CA GLU A 470 -14.17 6.23 -4.69
C GLU A 470 -14.24 7.26 -3.56
N LYS A 471 -15.26 7.17 -2.71
CA LYS A 471 -15.45 8.09 -1.59
C LYS A 471 -14.36 7.99 -0.53
N THR A 472 -13.71 6.83 -0.42
CA THR A 472 -12.56 6.62 0.46
C THR A 472 -11.34 7.36 -0.07
N ASP A 473 -11.08 7.29 -1.38
CA ASP A 473 -9.99 8.05 -2.00
C ASP A 473 -10.26 9.56 -1.99
N VAL A 474 -11.53 9.99 -2.18
CA VAL A 474 -11.93 11.40 -2.00
C VAL A 474 -11.61 11.92 -0.60
N TRP A 475 -11.82 11.13 0.45
CA TRP A 475 -11.42 11.51 1.80
C TRP A 475 -9.91 11.74 1.90
N GLN A 476 -9.10 10.83 1.36
CA GLN A 476 -7.64 10.95 1.44
C GLN A 476 -7.12 12.13 0.61
N ILE A 477 -7.73 12.43 -0.55
CA ILE A 477 -7.50 13.68 -1.28
C ILE A 477 -7.85 14.89 -0.40
N GLY A 478 -8.99 14.86 0.30
CA GLY A 478 -9.37 15.87 1.27
C GLY A 478 -8.37 16.04 2.40
N ALA A 479 -7.75 14.96 2.88
CA ALA A 479 -6.72 14.99 3.91
C ALA A 479 -5.41 15.62 3.38
N VAL A 480 -5.01 15.34 2.14
CA VAL A 480 -3.88 16.03 1.48
C VAL A 480 -4.18 17.50 1.27
N LEU A 481 -5.38 17.84 0.79
CA LEU A 481 -5.82 19.24 0.65
C LEU A 481 -5.80 19.97 1.99
N PHE A 482 -6.30 19.35 3.06
CA PHE A 482 -6.21 19.93 4.42
C PHE A 482 -4.75 20.16 4.85
N TRP A 483 -3.86 19.20 4.59
CA TRP A 483 -2.42 19.34 4.88
C TRP A 483 -1.79 20.50 4.09
N LEU A 484 -2.16 20.70 2.83
CA LEU A 484 -1.74 21.85 2.00
C LEU A 484 -2.28 23.18 2.54
N LEU A 485 -3.57 23.28 2.87
CA LEU A 485 -4.20 24.48 3.45
C LEU A 485 -3.66 24.81 4.85
N THR A 486 -3.09 23.82 5.53
CA THR A 486 -2.38 23.99 6.80
C THR A 486 -0.87 24.11 6.64
N ASN A 487 -0.40 24.28 5.40
CA ASN A 487 0.99 24.54 5.03
C ASN A 487 1.96 23.49 5.62
N GLY A 488 1.50 22.24 5.73
CA GLY A 488 2.27 21.11 6.24
C GLY A 488 2.66 21.18 7.72
N THR A 489 1.97 22.00 8.52
CA THR A 489 2.24 22.14 9.96
C THR A 489 2.16 20.80 10.71
N ALA A 490 2.91 20.67 11.81
CA ALA A 490 2.99 19.40 12.55
C ALA A 490 1.62 18.94 13.09
N GLU A 491 0.75 19.91 13.37
CA GLU A 491 -0.62 19.73 13.84
C GLU A 491 -1.54 19.04 12.82
N SER A 492 -1.22 19.12 11.52
CA SER A 492 -1.97 18.45 10.45
C SER A 492 -1.36 17.10 10.02
N ARG A 493 -0.20 16.72 10.56
CA ARG A 493 0.47 15.44 10.25
C ARG A 493 -0.39 14.21 10.58
N PHE A 494 -1.28 14.34 11.57
CA PHE A 494 -2.20 13.27 12.00
C PHE A 494 -3.59 13.39 11.36
N GLY A 495 -3.72 14.20 10.31
CA GLY A 495 -4.94 14.42 9.56
C GLY A 495 -5.83 15.55 10.11
N PRO A 496 -6.99 15.74 9.48
CA PRO A 496 -7.89 16.86 9.76
C PRO A 496 -8.63 16.71 11.09
N LYS A 497 -8.87 17.86 11.74
CA LYS A 497 -9.64 17.98 12.97
C LYS A 497 -10.71 19.06 12.84
N CYS A 498 -11.87 18.83 13.45
CA CYS A 498 -12.94 19.83 13.52
C CYS A 498 -13.33 20.14 14.96
N LEU A 499 -14.03 21.26 15.16
CA LEU A 499 -14.65 21.56 16.45
C LEU A 499 -15.98 20.83 16.54
N TYR A 500 -16.09 19.91 17.50
CA TYR A 500 -17.33 19.22 17.83
C TYR A 500 -17.67 19.41 19.31
N LYS A 501 -18.84 20.01 19.58
CA LYS A 501 -19.29 20.36 20.94
C LYS A 501 -18.23 21.11 21.77
N GLY A 502 -17.47 21.99 21.11
CA GLY A 502 -16.40 22.78 21.73
C GLY A 502 -15.05 22.08 21.89
N ASN A 503 -14.95 20.79 21.54
CA ASN A 503 -13.70 20.03 21.58
C ASN A 503 -13.13 19.88 20.17
N LEU A 504 -11.80 19.97 20.06
CA LEU A 504 -11.11 19.68 18.81
C LEU A 504 -10.91 18.17 18.69
N LEU A 505 -11.57 17.53 17.73
CA LEU A 505 -11.54 16.08 17.53
C LEU A 505 -11.03 15.75 16.13
N ASN A 506 -10.36 14.61 16.01
CA ASN A 506 -10.06 14.00 14.70
C ASN A 506 -11.39 13.63 14.03
N ILE A 507 -11.56 14.06 12.78
CA ILE A 507 -12.83 13.90 12.07
C ILE A 507 -13.17 12.41 11.87
N SER A 508 -12.16 11.56 11.73
CA SER A 508 -12.34 10.12 11.52
C SER A 508 -12.82 9.32 12.73
N ILE A 509 -12.80 9.88 13.96
CA ILE A 509 -12.98 9.11 15.20
C ILE A 509 -14.45 9.03 15.65
N ASP A 510 -15.21 10.11 15.50
CA ASP A 510 -16.52 10.21 16.15
C ASP A 510 -17.64 10.27 15.10
N ILE A 511 -18.43 9.20 15.05
CA ILE A 511 -19.64 9.04 14.22
C ILE A 511 -20.63 10.20 14.35
N ASN A 512 -20.62 10.91 15.48
CA ASN A 512 -21.55 12.00 15.73
C ASN A 512 -21.08 13.35 15.19
N ILE A 513 -19.87 13.45 14.62
CA ILE A 513 -19.37 14.67 13.98
C ILE A 513 -20.27 15.05 12.79
N GLY A 514 -20.76 14.06 12.04
CA GLY A 514 -21.63 14.26 10.90
C GLY A 514 -20.94 15.04 9.78
N LYS A 515 -21.56 16.14 9.33
CA LYS A 515 -21.07 16.94 8.20
C LYS A 515 -20.06 17.98 8.66
N VAL A 516 -18.83 17.90 8.14
CA VAL A 516 -17.81 18.94 8.31
C VAL A 516 -18.16 20.18 7.50
N PHE A 517 -18.76 19.99 6.33
CA PHE A 517 -19.38 21.05 5.54
C PHE A 517 -20.90 20.92 5.55
N ASP A 518 -21.58 21.93 6.08
CA ASP A 518 -23.04 21.97 6.07
C ASP A 518 -23.55 22.79 4.88
N ASN A 519 -24.16 22.11 3.90
CA ASN A 519 -24.76 22.73 2.72
C ASN A 519 -25.85 23.76 3.06
N ALA A 520 -26.55 23.62 4.19
CA ALA A 520 -27.63 24.52 4.59
C ALA A 520 -27.09 25.87 5.08
N THR A 521 -25.96 25.86 5.78
CA THR A 521 -25.32 27.08 6.31
C THR A 521 -24.22 27.60 5.39
N GLY A 522 -23.70 26.77 4.48
CA GLY A 522 -22.53 27.07 3.66
C GLY A 522 -21.24 27.20 4.47
N GLN A 523 -21.21 26.69 5.71
CA GLN A 523 -20.09 26.83 6.63
C GLN A 523 -19.37 25.49 6.85
N ASN A 524 -18.04 25.56 6.91
CA ASN A 524 -17.21 24.44 7.36
C ASN A 524 -16.98 24.51 8.88
N GLN A 525 -16.72 23.36 9.50
CA GLN A 525 -16.50 23.21 10.95
C GLN A 525 -15.02 23.21 11.36
N PHE A 526 -14.11 23.63 10.47
CA PHE A 526 -12.70 23.68 10.83
C PHE A 526 -12.42 24.71 11.91
N CYS A 527 -11.46 24.40 12.79
CA CYS A 527 -11.06 25.31 13.85
C CYS A 527 -10.05 26.33 13.34
N ASP A 528 -10.51 27.51 12.91
CA ASP A 528 -9.66 28.62 12.48
C ASP A 528 -8.66 29.10 13.56
N LYS A 529 -8.93 28.81 14.85
CA LYS A 529 -8.00 29.09 15.96
C LYS A 529 -6.82 28.12 15.97
N THR A 530 -7.08 26.87 15.62
CA THR A 530 -6.05 25.82 15.58
C THR A 530 -5.29 25.88 14.26
N TYR A 531 -6.00 26.20 13.17
CA TYR A 531 -5.49 26.23 11.81
C TYR A 531 -5.68 27.64 11.20
N PRO A 532 -4.96 28.66 11.70
CA PRO A 532 -5.14 30.04 11.27
C PRO A 532 -4.79 30.27 9.80
N THR A 533 -3.94 29.42 9.21
CA THR A 533 -3.63 29.46 7.77
C THR A 533 -4.86 29.28 6.90
N LEU A 534 -5.92 28.60 7.36
CA LEU A 534 -7.16 28.45 6.60
C LEU A 534 -7.79 29.79 6.23
N ARG A 535 -7.54 30.84 7.02
CA ARG A 535 -8.01 32.21 6.74
C ARG A 535 -7.26 32.90 5.60
N ARG A 536 -6.19 32.29 5.10
CA ARG A 536 -5.39 32.78 3.97
C ARG A 536 -5.89 32.29 2.63
N TYR A 537 -6.88 31.42 2.64
CA TYR A 537 -7.44 30.79 1.45
C TYR A 537 -8.89 31.22 1.23
N THR A 538 -9.33 31.16 -0.02
CA THR A 538 -10.71 31.38 -0.43
C THR A 538 -11.63 30.41 0.31
N SER A 539 -12.82 30.90 0.66
CA SER A 539 -13.84 30.05 1.31
C SER A 539 -14.17 28.83 0.46
N ASP A 540 -14.11 28.97 -0.84
CA ASP A 540 -14.48 27.97 -1.82
C ASP A 540 -13.54 26.76 -1.80
N LEU A 541 -12.22 27.00 -1.73
CA LEU A 541 -11.21 25.95 -1.58
C LEU A 541 -11.32 25.26 -0.20
N VAL A 542 -11.49 26.04 0.87
CA VAL A 542 -11.66 25.49 2.23
C VAL A 542 -12.95 24.65 2.33
N ASN A 543 -14.03 25.07 1.67
CA ASN A 543 -15.30 24.36 1.64
C ASN A 543 -15.20 23.08 0.79
N ALA A 544 -14.48 23.10 -0.34
CA ALA A 544 -14.20 21.89 -1.11
C ALA A 544 -13.45 20.85 -0.26
N CYS A 545 -12.45 21.29 0.51
CA CYS A 545 -11.74 20.45 1.47
C CYS A 545 -12.69 19.84 2.52
N ALA A 546 -13.56 20.67 3.11
CA ALA A 546 -14.51 20.22 4.13
C ALA A 546 -15.54 19.22 3.56
N GLN A 547 -15.99 19.40 2.32
CA GLN A 547 -16.90 18.47 1.64
C GLN A 547 -16.24 17.10 1.39
N CYS A 548 -14.95 17.06 1.03
CA CYS A 548 -14.22 15.80 0.88
C CYS A 548 -14.09 15.04 2.21
N LEU A 549 -14.10 15.76 3.33
CA LEU A 549 -13.89 15.23 4.69
C LEU A 549 -15.19 15.03 5.48
N ASN A 550 -16.35 15.03 4.83
CA ASN A 550 -17.61 14.67 5.49
C ASN A 550 -17.56 13.22 6.00
N TYR A 551 -18.04 12.99 7.24
CA TYR A 551 -17.94 11.69 7.89
C TYR A 551 -18.64 10.59 7.08
N ASP A 552 -19.90 10.81 6.69
CA ASP A 552 -20.64 9.89 5.82
C ASP A 552 -20.09 9.96 4.38
N PRO A 553 -19.65 8.83 3.79
CA PRO A 553 -19.22 8.77 2.39
C PRO A 553 -20.22 9.36 1.38
N GLU A 554 -21.53 9.24 1.64
CA GLU A 554 -22.58 9.75 0.74
C GLU A 554 -22.65 11.29 0.72
N ASP A 555 -22.17 11.95 1.77
CA ASP A 555 -22.12 13.41 1.86
C ASP A 555 -20.85 14.00 1.23
N ARG A 556 -19.91 13.16 0.77
CA ARG A 556 -18.68 13.61 0.11
C ARG A 556 -18.94 13.86 -1.38
N LEU A 557 -18.18 14.77 -1.97
CA LEU A 557 -18.16 14.94 -3.42
C LEU A 557 -17.75 13.62 -4.11
N ASP A 558 -18.25 13.38 -5.32
CA ASP A 558 -17.62 12.40 -6.23
C ASP A 558 -16.44 13.07 -6.96
N LEU A 559 -15.61 12.26 -7.63
CA LEU A 559 -14.41 12.74 -8.30
C LEU A 559 -14.73 13.72 -9.44
N ALA A 560 -15.82 13.54 -10.22
CA ALA A 560 -16.20 14.55 -11.22
C ALA A 560 -16.55 15.87 -10.59
N SER A 561 -17.44 15.83 -9.60
CA SER A 561 -17.97 17.00 -8.93
C SER A 561 -16.86 17.78 -8.27
N LEU A 562 -15.88 17.08 -7.67
CA LEU A 562 -14.67 17.69 -7.14
C LEU A 562 -13.82 18.31 -8.25
N ARG A 563 -13.50 17.56 -9.32
CA ARG A 563 -12.69 18.08 -10.44
C ARG A 563 -13.32 19.31 -11.10
N ALA A 564 -14.57 19.21 -11.53
CA ALA A 564 -15.28 20.29 -12.20
C ALA A 564 -15.41 21.53 -11.33
N LYS A 565 -15.53 21.35 -10.00
CA LYS A 565 -15.54 22.46 -9.04
C LYS A 565 -14.16 23.14 -8.96
N LEU A 566 -13.09 22.36 -8.84
CA LEU A 566 -11.72 22.90 -8.75
C LEU A 566 -11.27 23.56 -10.06
N GLU A 567 -11.58 22.97 -11.22
CA GLU A 567 -11.26 23.53 -12.53
C GLU A 567 -11.98 24.87 -12.76
N ARG A 568 -13.23 25.00 -12.32
CA ARG A 568 -13.95 26.29 -12.35
C ARG A 568 -13.24 27.33 -11.50
N TYR A 569 -12.87 26.98 -10.26
CA TYR A 569 -12.16 27.91 -9.39
C TYR A 569 -10.80 28.32 -9.92
N LEU A 570 -10.07 27.39 -10.52
CA LEU A 570 -8.80 27.67 -11.18
C LEU A 570 -8.99 28.62 -12.38
N ALA A 571 -10.06 28.45 -13.16
CA ALA A 571 -10.39 29.33 -14.29
C ALA A 571 -10.84 30.73 -13.85
N ASP A 572 -11.48 30.85 -12.68
CA ASP A 572 -11.93 32.12 -12.11
C ASP A 572 -10.82 32.86 -11.34
N LEU A 573 -9.68 32.20 -11.07
CA LEU A 573 -8.54 32.80 -10.37
C LEU A 573 -7.87 33.83 -11.29
N GLU A 574 -7.96 35.11 -10.94
CA GLU A 574 -7.19 36.16 -11.63
C GLU A 574 -5.70 35.85 -11.49
N GLU A 575 -4.92 35.97 -12.58
CA GLU A 575 -3.47 35.81 -12.50
C GLU A 575 -2.86 36.98 -11.71
N GLU A 576 -2.88 36.86 -10.38
CA GLU A 576 -2.17 37.79 -9.49
C GLU A 576 -0.67 37.50 -9.55
N GLY A 577 0.16 38.55 -9.47
CA GLY A 577 1.61 38.44 -9.69
C GLY A 577 2.35 37.50 -8.75
N ASP A 578 1.77 37.14 -7.60
CA ASP A 578 2.37 36.23 -6.61
C ASP A 578 1.99 34.75 -6.86
N ASP A 579 1.01 34.43 -7.71
CA ASP A 579 0.58 33.05 -7.98
C ASP A 579 1.59 32.24 -8.79
N GLY A 580 2.52 32.91 -9.46
CA GLY A 580 3.64 32.30 -10.15
C GLY A 580 4.85 32.01 -9.26
N ASP A 581 4.87 32.48 -8.00
CA ASP A 581 6.01 32.28 -7.11
C ASP A 581 6.05 30.84 -6.57
N MET A 582 6.79 30.01 -7.29
CA MET A 582 7.04 28.61 -6.94
C MET A 582 8.17 28.42 -5.93
N SER A 583 8.74 29.49 -5.35
CA SER A 583 9.84 29.41 -4.38
C SER A 583 9.54 28.52 -3.17
N MET A 584 8.25 28.31 -2.87
CA MET A 584 7.78 27.45 -1.79
C MET A 584 7.97 25.96 -2.07
N LEU A 585 7.92 25.56 -3.34
CA LEU A 585 8.11 24.19 -3.75
C LEU A 585 9.59 23.99 -4.08
N ASN A 586 10.34 23.44 -3.13
CA ASN A 586 11.75 23.12 -3.34
C ASN A 586 11.89 21.86 -4.20
N VAL A 587 11.59 21.99 -5.50
CA VAL A 587 11.77 20.92 -6.49
C VAL A 587 13.24 20.86 -6.86
N SER A 588 14.00 20.00 -6.19
CA SER A 588 15.37 19.73 -6.60
C SER A 588 15.35 19.05 -7.97
N ARG A 589 16.00 19.65 -8.97
CA ARG A 589 16.36 18.90 -10.18
C ARG A 589 17.49 17.93 -9.87
N GLU A 590 17.50 16.79 -10.53
CA GLU A 590 18.61 15.84 -10.45
C GLU A 590 19.88 16.51 -11.03
N LYS A 591 20.95 16.53 -10.24
CA LYS A 591 22.23 17.16 -10.61
C LYS A 591 23.33 16.14 -10.85
N ASP A 592 23.21 14.97 -10.24
CA ASP A 592 24.28 13.97 -10.24
C ASP A 592 24.11 12.97 -11.39
N PHE A 593 22.85 12.64 -11.71
CA PHE A 593 22.49 11.68 -12.74
C PHE A 593 21.70 12.36 -13.87
N VAL A 594 22.33 13.31 -14.56
CA VAL A 594 21.69 14.07 -15.64
C VAL A 594 21.57 13.21 -16.91
N PHE A 595 20.42 13.25 -17.58
CA PHE A 595 20.26 12.60 -18.88
C PHE A 595 21.26 13.18 -19.89
N GLY A 596 22.01 12.32 -20.58
CA GLY A 596 23.10 12.75 -21.45
C GLY A 596 24.32 13.30 -20.69
N GLY A 597 24.45 13.03 -19.39
CA GLY A 597 25.68 13.23 -18.62
C GLY A 597 26.49 11.94 -18.50
N LEU A 598 27.78 12.06 -18.16
CA LEU A 598 28.64 10.90 -17.87
C LEU A 598 28.20 10.23 -16.56
N TRP A 599 28.17 8.90 -16.54
CA TRP A 599 28.00 8.15 -15.29
C TRP A 599 29.20 8.35 -14.35
N PRO A 600 29.00 8.73 -13.07
CA PRO A 600 30.08 9.06 -12.14
C PRO A 600 30.95 7.86 -11.70
N GLY A 601 30.65 6.64 -12.17
CA GLY A 601 31.42 5.43 -11.88
C GLY A 601 31.12 4.78 -10.52
N HIS A 602 30.31 5.44 -9.67
CA HIS A 602 29.91 4.91 -8.36
C HIS A 602 28.53 5.46 -7.96
N PRO A 603 27.77 4.73 -7.11
CA PRO A 603 26.56 5.27 -6.49
C PRO A 603 26.87 6.46 -5.59
N ILE A 604 25.90 7.36 -5.43
CA ILE A 604 25.98 8.53 -4.55
C ILE A 604 24.99 8.34 -3.40
N ASP A 605 25.41 8.68 -2.19
CA ASP A 605 24.63 8.52 -0.95
C ASP A 605 23.45 9.50 -0.81
#